data_AF-A0A927XGN8-F1
#
_entry.id   AF-A0A927XGN8-F1
#
_cell.length_a   1.000
_cell.length_b   1.000
_cell.length_c   1.000
_cell.angle_alpha   90.00
_cell.angle_beta   90.00
_cell.angle_gamma   90.00
#
_symmetry.space_group_name_H-M   'P 1'
#
loop_
_entity.id
_entity.type
_entity.pdbx_description
1 polymer ?
#
loop_
_entity_poly.entity_id
_entity_poly.type
_entity_poly.pdbx_seq_one_letter_code
_entity_poly.pdbx_strand_id
1 'polypeptide(L)'
;MSITEKNEKIAEKVVATHKTIEKTVVGAYKATETGAVNGFNKVSDKFIEKFFTKEGESVEEAKKRLAASAEKSKTRSKDINEKAKSHKY
;
A
#
# COMPACT_ATOMS: atom_id res chain seq x y z
N MET A 1 37.24 -36.75 -13.80
CA MET A 1 36.54 -35.89 -12.82
C MET A 1 36.30 -36.69 -11.56
N SER A 2 36.86 -36.25 -10.44
CA SER A 2 36.75 -36.90 -9.13
C SER A 2 35.33 -36.75 -8.55
N ILE A 3 35.01 -37.53 -7.52
CA ILE A 3 33.75 -37.38 -6.78
C ILE A 3 33.66 -35.99 -6.14
N THR A 4 34.78 -35.45 -5.64
CA THR A 4 34.87 -34.11 -5.06
C THR A 4 34.48 -33.03 -6.08
N GLU A 5 35.05 -33.06 -7.28
CA GLU A 5 34.73 -32.10 -8.35
C GLU A 5 33.26 -32.18 -8.77
N LYS A 6 32.66 -33.38 -8.77
CA LYS A 6 31.23 -33.55 -9.04
C LYS A 6 30.38 -32.93 -7.94
N ASN A 7 30.76 -33.10 -6.67
CA ASN A 7 30.05 -32.54 -5.52
C ASN A 7 30.13 -31.00 -5.50
N GLU A 8 31.30 -30.42 -5.80
CA GLU A 8 31.48 -28.97 -5.93
C GLU A 8 30.54 -28.38 -6.99
N LYS A 9 30.47 -29.01 -8.17
CA LYS A 9 29.54 -28.59 -9.24
C LYS A 9 28.07 -28.69 -8.84
N ILE A 10 27.71 -29.68 -8.02
CA ILE A 10 26.34 -29.78 -7.49
C ILE A 10 26.08 -28.64 -6.51
N ALA A 11 27.01 -28.36 -5.60
CA ALA A 11 26.88 -27.26 -4.63
C ALA A 11 26.74 -25.90 -5.32
N GLU A 12 27.56 -25.61 -6.33
CA GLU A 12 27.46 -24.38 -7.13
C GLU A 12 26.09 -24.23 -7.79
N LYS A 13 25.58 -25.29 -8.41
CA LYS A 13 24.25 -25.30 -9.03
C LYS A 13 23.15 -25.06 -8.01
N VAL A 14 23.21 -25.72 -6.84
CA VAL A 14 22.23 -25.52 -5.77
C VAL A 14 22.21 -24.07 -5.29
N VAL A 15 23.38 -23.46 -5.06
CA VAL A 15 23.48 -22.06 -4.65
C VAL A 15 22.96 -21.12 -5.74
N ALA A 16 23.28 -21.38 -7.02
CA ALA A 16 22.78 -20.59 -8.14
C ALA A 16 21.25 -20.68 -8.26
N THR A 17 20.69 -21.88 -8.20
CA THR A 17 19.24 -22.11 -8.25
C THR A 17 18.54 -21.43 -7.08
N HIS A 18 19.08 -21.54 -5.86
CA HIS A 18 18.54 -20.85 -4.68
C HIS A 18 18.48 -19.33 -4.90
N LYS A 19 19.59 -18.71 -5.34
CA LYS A 19 19.64 -17.27 -5.62
C LYS A 19 18.63 -16.86 -6.70
N THR A 20 18.42 -17.68 -7.72
CA THR A 20 17.41 -17.43 -8.76
C THR A 20 16.00 -17.47 -8.18
N ILE A 21 15.66 -18.50 -7.40
CA ILE A 21 14.35 -18.63 -6.75
C ILE A 21 14.08 -17.41 -5.87
N GLU A 22 15.05 -17.00 -5.04
CA GLU A 22 14.92 -15.83 -4.18
C GLU A 22 14.58 -14.57 -4.98
N LYS A 23 15.35 -14.28 -6.04
CA LYS A 23 15.10 -13.12 -6.90
C LYS A 23 13.73 -13.17 -7.56
N THR A 24 13.32 -14.34 -8.05
CA THR A 24 12.01 -14.52 -8.69
C THR A 24 10.87 -14.31 -7.71
N VAL A 25 10.94 -14.89 -6.50
CA VAL A 25 9.93 -14.72 -5.45
C VAL A 25 9.85 -13.27 -5.00
N VAL A 26 11.01 -12.63 -4.79
CA VAL A 26 11.07 -11.20 -4.41
C VAL A 26 10.46 -10.31 -5.49
N GLY A 27 10.78 -10.58 -6.77
CA GLY A 27 10.20 -9.85 -7.89
C GLY A 27 8.69 -10.03 -7.99
N ALA A 28 8.20 -11.25 -7.83
CA ALA A 28 6.78 -11.58 -7.95
C ALA A 28 5.94 -10.90 -6.87
N TYR A 29 6.38 -10.89 -5.60
CA TYR A 29 5.61 -10.20 -4.55
C TYR A 29 5.57 -8.69 -4.80
N LYS A 30 6.70 -8.08 -5.17
CA LYS A 30 6.75 -6.63 -5.45
C LYS A 30 5.84 -6.24 -6.61
N ALA A 31 5.82 -7.05 -7.66
CA ALA A 31 4.95 -6.83 -8.81
C ALA A 31 3.47 -6.94 -8.43
N THR A 32 3.12 -7.92 -7.59
CA THR A 32 1.76 -8.12 -7.09
C THR A 32 1.31 -6.95 -6.21
N GLU A 33 2.15 -6.54 -5.25
CA GLU A 33 1.90 -5.39 -4.38
C GLU A 33 1.70 -4.10 -5.20
N THR A 34 2.63 -3.81 -6.11
CA THR A 34 2.55 -2.65 -7.00
C THR A 34 1.28 -2.68 -7.84
N GLY A 35 0.93 -3.84 -8.40
CA GLY A 35 -0.28 -4.02 -9.19
C GLY A 35 -1.56 -3.75 -8.38
N ALA A 36 -1.63 -4.30 -7.17
CA ALA A 36 -2.77 -4.12 -6.27
C ALA A 36 -2.95 -2.65 -5.84
N VAL A 37 -1.88 -2.00 -5.37
CA VAL A 37 -1.92 -0.59 -4.93
C VAL A 37 -2.28 0.34 -6.09
N ASN A 38 -1.66 0.15 -7.25
CA ASN A 38 -1.96 0.97 -8.43
C ASN A 38 -3.39 0.74 -8.94
N GLY A 39 -3.86 -0.51 -8.94
CA GLY A 39 -5.23 -0.85 -9.31
C GLY A 39 -6.24 -0.18 -8.39
N PHE A 40 -6.03 -0.27 -7.07
CA PHE A 40 -6.87 0.39 -6.07
C PHE A 40 -6.89 1.91 -6.26
N ASN A 41 -5.72 2.54 -6.40
CA ASN A 41 -5.62 3.99 -6.61
C ASN A 41 -6.40 4.43 -7.85
N LYS A 42 -6.29 3.72 -8.97
CA LYS A 42 -7.05 4.05 -10.19
C LYS A 42 -8.57 4.01 -9.99
N VAL A 43 -9.07 3.00 -9.27
CA VAL A 43 -10.52 2.89 -8.98
C VAL A 43 -10.96 3.98 -8.02
N SER A 44 -10.18 4.23 -6.96
CA SER A 44 -10.41 5.30 -6.00
C SER A 44 -10.45 6.67 -6.68
N ASP A 45 -9.52 6.94 -7.58
CA ASP A 45 -9.39 8.21 -8.31
C ASP A 45 -10.63 8.46 -9.17
N LYS A 46 -11.07 7.45 -9.93
CA LYS A 46 -12.31 7.53 -10.74
C LYS A 46 -13.55 7.73 -9.88
N PHE A 47 -13.61 7.10 -8.71
CA PHE A 47 -14.73 7.26 -7.79
C PHE A 47 -14.77 8.69 -7.22
N ILE A 48 -13.62 9.24 -6.83
CA ILE A 48 -13.51 10.62 -6.36
C ILE A 48 -13.86 11.60 -7.47
N GLU A 49 -13.32 11.40 -8.66
CA GLU A 49 -13.63 12.20 -9.85
C GLU A 49 -15.13 12.20 -10.18
N LYS A 50 -15.80 11.05 -10.04
CA LYS A 50 -17.20 10.93 -10.41
C LYS A 50 -18.16 11.51 -9.36
N PHE A 51 -17.83 11.39 -8.08
CA PHE A 51 -18.78 11.62 -7.00
C PHE A 51 -18.40 12.74 -6.03
N PHE A 52 -17.13 13.15 -5.97
CA PHE A 52 -16.65 14.02 -4.91
C PHE A 52 -15.91 15.27 -5.38
N THR A 53 -15.43 15.32 -6.63
CA THR A 53 -14.86 16.56 -7.19
C THR A 53 -15.96 17.61 -7.37
N LYS A 54 -15.56 18.87 -7.25
CA LYS A 54 -16.37 20.05 -7.57
C LYS A 54 -15.96 20.61 -8.92
N GLU A 55 -16.77 21.51 -9.47
CA GLU A 55 -16.42 22.21 -10.72
C GLU A 55 -15.05 22.89 -10.61
N GLY A 56 -14.16 22.59 -11.56
CA GLY A 56 -12.80 23.12 -11.59
C GLY A 56 -11.82 22.50 -10.56
N GLU A 57 -12.24 21.52 -9.76
CA GLU A 57 -11.39 20.84 -8.77
C GLU A 57 -10.77 19.57 -9.37
N SER A 58 -9.45 19.42 -9.23
CA SER A 58 -8.75 18.19 -9.59
C SER A 58 -8.99 17.07 -8.58
N VAL A 59 -8.74 15.81 -8.98
CA VAL A 59 -8.86 14.64 -8.11
C VAL A 59 -7.94 14.74 -6.89
N GLU A 60 -6.69 15.19 -7.07
CA GLU A 60 -5.73 15.40 -5.99
C GLU A 60 -6.19 16.47 -4.99
N GLU A 61 -6.81 17.55 -5.47
CA GLU A 61 -7.39 18.59 -4.61
C GLU A 61 -8.58 18.04 -3.82
N ALA A 62 -9.47 17.31 -4.49
CA ALA A 62 -10.60 16.65 -3.85
C ALA A 62 -10.13 15.67 -2.76
N LYS A 63 -9.11 14.84 -3.02
CA LYS A 63 -8.49 13.96 -2.01
C LYS A 63 -7.99 14.73 -0.80
N LYS A 64 -7.22 15.81 -1.00
CA LYS A 64 -6.69 16.65 0.08
C LYS A 64 -7.81 17.26 0.91
N ARG A 65 -8.86 17.77 0.25
CA ARG A 65 -10.04 18.33 0.91
C ARG A 65 -10.80 17.28 1.71
N LEU A 66 -11.03 16.09 1.15
CA LEU A 66 -11.71 14.99 1.83
C LEU A 66 -10.93 14.53 3.06
N ALA A 67 -9.60 14.39 2.97
CA ALA A 67 -8.74 14.07 4.10
C ALA A 67 -8.82 15.13 5.21
N ALA A 68 -8.72 16.41 4.85
CA ALA A 68 -8.86 17.51 5.80
C ALA A 68 -10.26 17.55 6.46
N SER A 69 -11.32 17.24 5.71
CA SER A 69 -12.68 17.16 6.23
C SER A 69 -12.85 16.00 7.22
N ALA A 70 -12.27 14.83 6.91
CA ALA A 70 -12.28 13.67 7.79
C ALA A 70 -11.57 13.95 9.12
N GLU A 71 -10.40 14.59 9.09
CA GLU A 71 -9.68 14.97 10.31
C GLU A 71 -10.45 15.98 11.16
N LYS A 72 -11.04 17.01 10.53
CA LYS A 72 -11.90 17.97 11.24
C LYS A 72 -13.09 17.27 11.92
N SER A 73 -13.71 16.30 11.26
CA SER A 73 -14.81 15.52 11.82
C SER A 73 -14.39 14.70 13.03
N LYS A 74 -13.20 14.06 12.98
CA LYS A 74 -12.63 13.32 14.11
C LYS A 74 -12.36 14.23 15.30
N THR A 75 -11.73 15.37 15.09
CA THR A 75 -11.44 16.34 16.17
C THR A 75 -12.73 16.84 16.79
N ARG A 76 -13.70 17.27 15.98
CA ARG A 76 -15.01 17.70 16.47
C ARG A 76 -15.70 16.60 17.31
N SER A 77 -15.60 15.34 16.89
CA SER A 77 -16.19 14.22 17.64
C SER A 77 -15.51 14.00 19.00
N LYS A 78 -14.18 14.19 19.08
CA LYS A 78 -13.44 14.12 20.35
C LYS A 78 -13.84 15.25 21.29
N ASP A 79 -13.89 16.48 20.78
CA ASP A 79 -14.27 17.66 21.57
C ASP A 79 -15.69 17.51 22.15
N ILE A 80 -16.63 17.01 21.35
CA ILE A 80 -18.00 16.72 21.79
C ILE A 80 -18.00 15.67 22.90
N ASN A 81 -17.23 14.59 22.75
CA ASN A 81 -17.15 13.53 23.75
C ASN A 81 -16.51 14.00 25.07
N GLU A 82 -15.48 14.83 25.01
CA GLU A 82 -14.85 15.41 26.20
C GLU A 82 -15.78 16.37 26.93
N LYS A 83 -16.49 17.23 26.20
CA LYS A 83 -17.50 18.13 26.78
C LYS A 83 -18.66 17.36 27.41
N ALA A 84 -19.08 16.26 26.80
CA ALA A 84 -20.13 15.40 27.36
C ALA A 84 -19.69 14.71 28.67
N LYS A 85 -18.41 14.35 28.79
CA LYS A 85 -17.85 13.79 30.03
C LYS A 85 -17.76 14.85 31.14
N SER A 86 -17.33 16.08 30.82
CA SER A 86 -17.19 17.13 31.84
C SER A 86 -18.51 17.66 32.38
N HIS A 87 -19.63 17.48 31.68
CA HIS A 87 -20.97 17.79 32.19
C HIS A 87 -21.59 16.65 33.02
N LYS A 88 -20.98 15.47 33.04
CA LYS A 88 -21.48 14.28 33.76
C LYS A 88 -20.82 14.07 35.13
N TYR A 89 -19.79 14.85 35.45
CA TYR A 89 -19.09 14.87 36.74
C TYR A 89 -19.21 16.25 37.37
#